data_AF-A0A086YNB9-F1
#
_entry.id   AF-A0A086YNB9-F1
#
_cell.length_a   1.000
_cell.length_b   1.000
_cell.length_c   1.000
_cell.angle_alpha   90.00
_cell.angle_beta   90.00
_cell.angle_gamma   90.00
#
_symmetry.space_group_name_H-M   'P 1'
#
loop_
_entity.id
_entity.type
_entity.pdbx_description
1 polymer ?
#
loop_
_entity_poly.entity_id
_entity_poly.type
_entity_poly.pdbx_seq_one_letter_code
_entity_poly.pdbx_strand_id
1 'polypeptide(L)' 'MTVRRAPSTWWNKATRQATEQDKVKHRYLSEWSQAVNAHGGFMYWRCAVTKEPREIRDILIKNDAIEEL' A
#
# COMPACT_ATOMS: atom_id res chain seq x y z
N MET A 1 3.38 39.71 -0.14
CA MET A 1 3.12 38.34 0.37
C MET A 1 4.06 37.39 -0.35
N THR A 2 4.99 36.72 0.35
CA THR A 2 5.99 35.82 -0.27
C THR A 2 5.62 34.37 0.04
N VAL A 3 5.26 33.60 -1.00
CA VAL A 3 4.99 32.16 -0.87
C VAL A 3 6.32 31.43 -0.73
N ARG A 4 6.62 30.91 0.46
CA ARG A 4 7.81 30.07 0.67
C ARG A 4 7.58 28.69 0.04
N ARG A 5 8.10 28.47 -1.17
CA ARG A 5 8.26 27.11 -1.72
C ARG A 5 9.36 26.41 -0.92
N ALA A 6 9.05 25.23 -0.39
CA ALA A 6 10.04 24.40 0.28
C ALA A 6 11.14 23.95 -0.70
N PRO A 7 12.42 23.89 -0.28
CA PRO A 7 13.54 23.49 -1.13
C PRO A 7 13.34 22.10 -1.72
N SER A 8 13.74 21.89 -2.98
CA SER A 8 13.59 20.63 -3.72
C SER A 8 14.20 19.41 -3.02
N THR A 9 15.13 19.62 -2.09
CA THR A 9 15.76 18.59 -1.25
C THR A 9 14.83 18.00 -0.18
N TRP A 10 13.69 18.62 0.10
CA TRP A 10 12.68 18.07 1.02
C TRP A 10 11.89 16.89 0.44
N TRP A 11 11.82 16.75 -0.88
CA TRP A 11 11.07 15.66 -1.53
C TRP A 11 11.77 14.29 -1.43
N ASN A 12 13.09 14.27 -1.25
CA ASN A 12 13.89 13.03 -1.42
C ASN A 12 14.27 12.30 -0.12
N LYS A 13 13.69 12.65 1.04
CA LYS A 13 14.14 12.06 2.32
C LYS A 13 13.03 11.79 3.34
N ALA A 14 11.85 11.39 2.90
CA ALA A 14 10.78 10.96 3.79
C ALA A 14 10.48 9.46 3.63
N THR A 15 11.45 8.60 3.92
CA THR A 15 11.16 7.19 4.20
C THR A 15 10.44 7.13 5.54
N ARG A 16 9.10 7.22 5.52
CA ARG A 16 8.28 7.15 6.73
C ARG A 16 8.32 5.72 7.27
N GLN A 17 8.81 5.56 8.50
CA GLN A 17 8.78 4.28 9.20
C GLN A 17 7.34 3.97 9.61
N ALA A 18 6.92 2.71 9.47
CA ALA A 18 5.55 2.31 9.79
C ALA A 18 5.29 2.55 11.28
N THR A 19 4.28 3.38 11.58
CA THR A 19 3.85 3.66 12.95
C THR A 19 3.00 2.51 13.49
N GLU A 20 2.78 2.45 14.81
CA GLU A 20 1.83 1.50 15.39
C GLU A 20 0.42 1.68 14.82
N GLN A 21 0.02 2.93 14.53
CA GLN A 21 -1.24 3.20 13.87
C GLN A 21 -1.29 2.61 12.45
N ASP A 22 -0.19 2.67 11.70
CA ASP A 22 -0.12 2.07 10.36
C ASP A 22 -0.26 0.54 10.43
N LYS A 23 0.37 -0.10 11.43
CA LYS A 23 0.23 -1.55 11.67
C LYS A 23 -1.22 -1.95 11.98
N VAL A 24 -1.90 -1.18 12.83
CA VAL A 24 -3.31 -1.40 13.17
C VAL A 24 -4.19 -1.28 11.92
N LYS A 25 -3.98 -0.25 11.09
CA LYS A 25 -4.72 -0.08 9.82
C LYS A 25 -4.46 -1.24 8.86
N HIS A 26 -3.21 -1.69 8.73
CA HIS A 26 -2.87 -2.82 7.86
C HIS A 26 -3.55 -4.11 8.32
N ARG A 27 -3.64 -4.33 9.64
CA ARG A 27 -4.37 -5.48 10.19
C ARG A 27 -5.85 -5.43 9.80
N TYR A 28 -6.52 -4.30 10.01
CA TYR A 28 -7.93 -4.16 9.64
C TYR A 28 -8.17 -4.29 8.13
N LEU A 29 -7.25 -3.80 7.30
CA LEU A 29 -7.31 -3.98 5.84
C LEU A 29 -7.26 -5.47 5.47
N SER A 30 -6.36 -6.24 6.09
CA SER A 30 -6.26 -7.68 5.88
C SER A 30 -7.52 -8.42 6.32
N GLU A 31 -8.06 -8.10 7.50
CA GLU A 31 -9.28 -8.70 8.04
C GLU A 31 -10.49 -8.41 7.13
N TRP A 32 -10.60 -7.18 6.64
CA TRP A 32 -11.65 -6.80 5.69
C TRP A 32 -11.54 -7.57 4.37
N SER A 33 -10.33 -7.68 3.80
CA SER A 33 -10.12 -8.44 2.56
C SER A 33 -10.49 -9.92 2.73
N GLN A 34 -10.18 -10.51 3.89
CA GLN A 34 -10.57 -11.88 4.21
C GLN A 34 -12.09 -12.03 4.33
N ALA A 35 -12.77 -11.08 4.99
CA ALA A 35 -14.22 -11.10 5.12
C ALA A 35 -14.92 -10.98 3.76
N VAL A 36 -14.42 -10.12 2.87
CA VAL A 36 -14.92 -9.98 1.49
C VAL A 36 -14.75 -11.29 0.72
N ASN A 37 -13.58 -11.93 0.83
CA ASN A 37 -13.31 -13.20 0.14
C ASN A 37 -14.15 -14.35 0.69
N ALA A 38 -14.39 -14.39 2.01
CA ALA A 38 -15.23 -15.40 2.64
C ALA A 38 -16.71 -15.24 2.29
N HIS A 39 -17.18 -14.02 2.03
CA HIS A 39 -18.56 -13.75 1.63
C HIS A 39 -18.90 -14.37 0.26
N GLY A 40 -17.93 -14.54 -0.65
CA GLY A 40 -18.10 -15.22 -1.93
C GLY A 40 -18.98 -14.50 -2.97
N GLY A 41 -19.59 -13.36 -2.62
CA GLY A 41 -20.36 -12.51 -3.53
C GLY A 41 -19.52 -11.62 -4.45
N PHE A 42 -18.19 -11.64 -4.29
CA PHE A 42 -17.22 -10.91 -5.11
C PHE A 42 -16.12 -11.87 -5.56
N MET A 43 -15.35 -11.49 -6.59
CA MET A 43 -14.11 -12.19 -6.98
C MET A 43 -13.09 -12.18 -5.82
N TYR A 44 -11.91 -12.80 -5.99
CA TYR A 44 -10.89 -12.83 -4.95
C TYR A 44 -10.16 -11.47 -4.86
N TRP A 45 -10.17 -10.87 -3.67
CA TRP A 45 -9.47 -9.62 -3.37
C TRP A 45 -8.12 -9.89 -2.72
N ARG A 46 -7.09 -9.15 -3.19
CA ARG A 46 -5.76 -9.09 -2.59
C ARG A 46 -5.43 -7.64 -2.26
N CYS A 47 -4.65 -7.44 -1.21
CA CYS A 47 -4.13 -6.13 -0.85
C CYS A 47 -2.62 -6.20 -0.58
N ALA A 48 -1.90 -5.14 -0.94
CA ALA A 48 -0.50 -4.95 -0.63
C ALA A 48 -0.25 -3.47 -0.27
N VAL A 49 0.72 -3.21 0.61
CA VAL A 49 1.10 -1.85 1.01
C VAL A 49 2.61 -1.69 0.88
N THR A 50 3.03 -0.59 0.26
CA THR A 50 4.45 -0.20 0.12
C THR A 50 4.70 1.15 0.79
N LYS A 51 5.94 1.35 1.25
CA LYS A 51 6.45 2.64 1.75
C LYS A 51 6.99 3.54 0.63
N GLU A 52 7.28 2.97 -0.54
CA GLU A 52 7.93 3.66 -1.64
C GLU A 52 7.08 3.51 -2.91
N PRO A 53 6.59 4.61 -3.50
CA PRO A 53 5.74 4.53 -4.70
C PRO A 53 6.36 3.76 -5.87
N ARG A 54 7.70 3.71 -5.97
CA ARG A 54 8.40 2.97 -7.02
C ARG A 54 8.20 1.45 -6.95
N GLU A 55 7.88 0.89 -5.79
CA GLU A 55 7.69 -0.56 -5.61
C GLU A 55 6.32 -1.04 -6.11
N ILE A 56 5.39 -0.13 -6.43
CA ILE A 56 4.02 -0.48 -6.87
C ILE A 56 4.07 -1.40 -8.09
N ARG A 57 4.96 -1.12 -9.06
CA ARG A 57 5.07 -1.94 -10.28
C ARG A 57 5.49 -3.37 -9.95
N ASP A 58 6.48 -3.54 -9.07
CA ASP A 58 6.98 -4.85 -8.68
C ASP A 58 5.91 -5.65 -7.92
N ILE A 59 5.11 -4.97 -7.10
CA ILE A 59 3.97 -5.57 -6.37
C ILE A 59 2.90 -6.06 -7.34
N LEU A 60 2.56 -5.26 -8.36
CA LEU A 60 1.57 -5.65 -9.36
C LEU A 60 2.05 -6.86 -10.16
N ILE A 61 3.28 -6.82 -10.67
CA ILE A 61 3.88 -7.95 -11.41
C ILE A 61 3.88 -9.23 -10.56
N LYS A 62 4.27 -9.12 -9.28
CA LYS A 62 4.27 -10.28 -8.38
C LYS A 62 2.86 -10.83 -8.14
N ASN A 63 1.84 -9.98 -8.08
CA ASN A 63 0.47 -10.42 -7.83
C ASN A 63 -0.17 -11.03 -9.08
N ASP A 64 0.08 -10.46 -10.27
CA ASP A 64 -0.40 -10.99 -11.55
C ASP A 64 0.25 -12.36 -11.84
N ALA A 65 1.56 -12.51 -11.58
CA ALA A 65 2.28 -13.77 -11.80
C ALA A 65 1.81 -14.93 -10.89
N ILE A 66 1.02 -14.66 -9.84
CA ILE A 66 0.44 -15.73 -9.00
C ILE A 66 -0.86 -16.28 -9.61
N GLU A 67 -1.43 -15.65 -10.65
CA GLU A 67 -2.64 -16.16 -11.34
C GLU A 67 -2.32 -17.16 -12.49
N GLU A 68 -1.06 -17.25 -12.93
CA GLU A 68 -0.62 -18.14 -14.02
C GLU A 68 -0.09 -19.52 -13.56
N LEU A 69 -0.24 -19.87 -12.28
CA LEU A 69 0.12 -21.18 -11.68
C LEU A 69 -1.10 -21.85 -11.05
#